data_AF-A0A7W0JIJ9-F1
#
_entry.id   AF-A0A7W0JIJ9-F1
#
_cell.length_a   1.000
_cell.length_b   1.000
_cell.length_c   1.000
_cell.angle_alpha   90.00
_cell.angle_beta   90.00
_cell.angle_gamma   90.00
#
_symmetry.space_group_name_H-M   'P 1'
#
loop_
_entity.id
_entity.type
_entity.pdbx_description
1 polymer ?
#
loop_
_entity_poly.entity_id
_entity_poly.type
_entity_poly.pdbx_seq_one_letter_code
_entity_poly.pdbx_strand_id
1 'polypeptide(L)' 'MAELKTAAAYLPTGDQPTAIEELSRSIREGSRYQTLLGATGTGKTATMAWIIEQIQRPALVIAHNKTLAAQL' A
#
# COMPACT_ATOMS: atom_id res chain seq x y z
N MET A 1 9.18 -16.89 -7.26
CA MET A 1 9.44 -15.51 -6.78
C MET A 1 9.41 -15.54 -5.27
N ALA A 2 10.20 -14.70 -4.59
CA ALA A 2 10.15 -14.62 -3.13
C ALA A 2 8.84 -13.97 -2.68
N GLU A 3 8.32 -14.40 -1.53
CA GLU A 3 7.15 -13.81 -0.88
C GLU A 3 7.47 -12.37 -0.44
N LEU A 4 6.60 -11.43 -0.77
CA LEU A 4 6.72 -10.05 -0.32
C LEU A 4 6.26 -9.98 1.14
N LYS A 5 7.10 -9.46 2.04
CA LYS A 5 6.77 -9.38 3.46
C LYS A 5 7.23 -8.05 4.04
N THR A 6 6.36 -7.34 4.73
CA THR A 6 6.74 -6.10 5.43
C THR A 6 7.45 -6.40 6.76
N ALA A 7 8.18 -5.42 7.27
CA ALA A 7 8.86 -5.54 8.55
C ALA A 7 7.86 -5.59 9.71
N ALA A 8 8.04 -6.53 10.63
CA ALA A 8 7.19 -6.68 11.82
C ALA A 8 7.35 -5.55 12.87
N ALA A 9 8.22 -4.57 12.61
CA ALA A 9 8.45 -3.44 13.50
C ALA A 9 7.24 -2.48 13.59
N TYR A 10 6.35 -2.52 12.60
CA TYR A 10 5.16 -1.68 12.55
C TYR A 10 3.92 -2.53 12.31
N LEU A 11 2.83 -2.14 12.94
CA LEU A 11 1.51 -2.75 12.73
C LEU A 11 0.55 -1.67 12.21
N PRO A 12 -0.41 -2.04 11.35
CA PRO A 12 -1.48 -1.13 10.94
C PRO A 12 -2.26 -0.60 12.15
N THR A 13 -2.52 0.70 12.18
CA THR A 13 -3.27 1.38 13.25
C THR A 13 -4.31 2.35 12.70
N GLY A 14 -5.27 2.77 13.54
CA GLY A 14 -6.35 3.67 13.11
C GLY A 14 -7.17 3.05 11.98
N ASP A 15 -7.39 3.81 10.91
CA ASP A 15 -8.17 3.37 9.73
C ASP A 15 -7.36 2.53 8.72
N GLN A 16 -6.06 2.35 8.95
CA GLN A 16 -5.20 1.59 8.05
C GLN A 16 -5.67 0.13 7.84
N PRO A 17 -6.06 -0.65 8.87
CA PRO A 17 -6.52 -2.03 8.68
C PRO A 17 -7.67 -2.13 7.68
N THR A 18 -8.68 -1.27 7.84
CA THR A 18 -9.87 -1.22 6.95
C THR A 18 -9.47 -0.86 5.52
N ALA A 19 -8.65 0.19 5.35
CA ALA A 19 -8.19 0.60 4.02
C ALA A 19 -7.37 -0.50 3.32
N ILE A 20 -6.53 -1.23 4.06
CA ILE A 20 -5.74 -2.35 3.52
C ILE A 20 -6.67 -3.46 3.06
N GLU A 21 -7.65 -3.85 3.88
CA GLU A 21 -8.59 -4.92 3.57
C GLU A 21 -9.42 -4.60 2.33
N GLU A 22 -10.06 -3.42 2.29
CA GLU A 22 -10.95 -3.01 1.21
C GLU A 22 -10.21 -2.89 -0.12
N LEU A 23 -9.06 -2.23 -0.15
CA LEU A 23 -8.28 -2.05 -1.37
C LEU A 23 -7.68 -3.37 -1.85
N SER A 24 -7.16 -4.21 -0.93
CA SER A 24 -6.63 -5.52 -1.31
C SER A 24 -7.72 -6.43 -1.88
N ARG A 25 -8.92 -6.42 -1.29
CA ARG A 25 -10.09 -7.14 -1.82
C ARG A 25 -10.46 -6.64 -3.21
N SER A 26 -10.66 -5.33 -3.37
CA SER A 26 -11.04 -4.72 -4.65
C SER A 26 -10.06 -5.05 -5.78
N ILE A 27 -8.74 -5.05 -5.49
CA ILE A 27 -7.70 -5.43 -6.45
C ILE A 27 -7.80 -6.91 -6.82
N ARG A 28 -8.04 -7.81 -5.86
CA ARG A 28 -8.21 -9.26 -6.12
C ARG A 28 -9.47 -9.56 -6.94
N GLU A 29 -10.52 -8.76 -6.77
CA GLU A 29 -11.76 -8.83 -7.57
C GLU A 29 -11.58 -8.31 -9.01
N GLY A 30 -10.39 -7.82 -9.37
CA GLY A 30 -10.09 -7.36 -10.72
C GLY A 30 -10.53 -5.93 -11.00
N SER A 31 -10.94 -5.18 -9.98
CA SER A 31 -11.24 -3.76 -10.14
C SER A 31 -9.98 -3.03 -10.61
N ARG A 32 -10.08 -2.24 -11.68
CA ARG A 32 -8.90 -1.65 -12.35
C ARG A 32 -8.36 -0.38 -11.69
N TYR A 33 -9.24 0.41 -11.08
CA TYR A 33 -8.91 1.74 -10.55
C TYR A 33 -9.41 1.90 -9.12
N GLN A 34 -8.49 2.23 -8.23
CA GLN A 34 -8.76 2.46 -6.81
C GLN A 34 -8.05 3.74 -6.37
N THR A 35 -8.62 4.41 -5.37
CA THR A 35 -8.05 5.61 -4.78
C THR A 35 -7.94 5.41 -3.27
N LEU A 36 -6.72 5.49 -2.74
CA LEU A 36 -6.49 5.59 -1.30
C LEU A 36 -6.63 7.05 -0.87
N LEU A 37 -7.79 7.43 -0.33
CA LEU A 37 -8.01 8.77 0.22
C LEU A 37 -7.45 8.84 1.64
N GLY A 38 -6.21 9.30 1.79
CA GLY A 38 -5.54 9.43 3.09
C GLY A 38 -5.04 10.84 3.36
N ALA A 39 -5.31 11.37 4.55
CA ALA A 39 -4.78 12.65 5.01
C ALA A 39 -3.24 12.67 5.08
N THR A 40 -2.64 13.85 5.18
CA THR A 40 -1.19 13.97 5.36
C THR A 40 -0.80 13.43 6.73
N GLY A 41 0.30 12.65 6.80
CA GLY A 41 0.79 12.06 8.05
C GLY A 41 0.13 10.74 8.47
N THR A 42 -0.84 10.21 7.73
CA THR A 42 -1.52 8.94 8.09
C THR A 42 -0.80 7.66 7.67
N GLY A 43 0.43 7.77 7.17
CA GLY A 43 1.24 6.59 6.82
C GLY A 43 0.86 5.89 5.50
N LYS A 44 0.45 6.65 4.47
CA LYS A 44 0.05 6.12 3.15
C LYS A 44 1.07 5.14 2.54
N THR A 45 2.36 5.38 2.69
CA THR A 45 3.42 4.49 2.19
C THR A 45 3.38 3.12 2.86
N ALA A 46 3.23 3.08 4.19
CA ALA A 46 3.10 1.82 4.94
C ALA A 46 1.79 1.09 4.56
N THR A 47 0.68 1.82 4.44
CA THR A 47 -0.60 1.28 3.93
C THR A 47 -0.43 0.61 2.57
N MET A 48 0.23 1.26 1.62
CA MET A 48 0.50 0.67 0.31
C MET A 48 1.42 -0.55 0.36
N ALA A 49 2.45 -0.55 1.23
CA ALA A 49 3.32 -1.70 1.41
C ALA A 49 2.57 -2.93 1.93
N TRP A 50 1.68 -2.75 2.92
CA TRP A 50 0.83 -3.83 3.43
C TRP A 50 -0.17 -4.33 2.38
N ILE A 51 -0.73 -3.45 1.55
CA ILE A 51 -1.58 -3.86 0.42
C ILE A 51 -0.78 -4.72 -0.57
N ILE A 52 0.44 -4.29 -0.92
CA ILE A 52 1.34 -5.03 -1.83
C ILE A 52 1.68 -6.41 -1.27
N GLU A 53 2.00 -6.50 0.03
CA GLU A 53 2.17 -7.77 0.74
C GLU A 53 0.89 -8.62 0.69
N GLN A 54 -0.30 -8.07 0.91
CA GLN A 54 -1.52 -8.86 0.85
C GLN A 54 -1.83 -9.40 -0.55
N ILE A 55 -1.55 -8.65 -1.61
CA ILE A 55 -1.87 -9.07 -2.98
C ILE A 55 -0.80 -9.93 -3.63
N GLN A 56 0.44 -9.95 -3.10
CA GLN A 56 1.58 -10.72 -3.62
C GLN A 56 1.83 -10.52 -5.13
N ARG A 57 1.80 -9.25 -5.58
CA ARG A 57 2.02 -8.88 -6.98
C ARG A 57 3.19 -7.89 -7.10
N PRO A 58 4.05 -8.02 -8.12
CA PRO A 58 5.03 -6.98 -8.44
C PRO A 58 4.34 -5.64 -8.65
N ALA A 59 4.88 -4.58 -8.05
CA ALA A 59 4.29 -3.25 -8.08
C ALA A 59 5.28 -2.23 -8.66
N LEU A 60 4.76 -1.27 -9.43
CA LEU A 60 5.48 -0.10 -9.89
C LEU A 60 4.92 1.13 -9.18
N VAL A 61 5.76 1.82 -8.40
CA VAL A 61 5.39 3.08 -7.73
C VAL A 61 5.91 4.23 -8.58
N ILE A 62 5.02 5.12 -9.00
CA ILE A 62 5.36 6.28 -9.83
C ILE A 62 5.20 7.54 -8.98
N ALA A 63 6.28 8.29 -8.81
CA ALA A 63 6.28 9.58 -8.12
C ALA A 63 6.42 10.72 -9.14
N HIS A 64 5.83 11.87 -8.84
CA HIS A 64 5.84 13.03 -9.76
C HIS A 64 7.16 13.80 -9.76
N ASN A 65 8.09 13.49 -8.84
CA ASN A 65 9.41 14.10 -8.79
C ASN A 65 10.45 13.16 -8.17
N LYS A 66 11.72 13.50 -8.40
CA LYS A 66 12.87 12.68 -7.97
C LYS A 66 13.05 12.64 -6.45
N THR A 67 12.73 13.72 -5.75
CA THR A 67 12.86 13.80 -4.29
C THR A 67 11.90 12.83 -3.61
N LEU A 68 10.63 12.81 -4.01
CA LEU A 68 9.66 11.84 -3.49
C LEU A 68 9.98 10.42 -3.92
N ALA A 69 10.45 10.22 -5.16
CA ALA A 69 10.87 8.89 -5.62
C ALA A 69 12.02 8.31 -4.79
N ALA A 70 12.91 9.16 -4.26
CA ALA A 70 13.99 8.72 -3.37
C ALA A 70 13.54 8.51 -1.91
N GLN A 71 12.41 9.11 -1.49
CA GLN A 71 11.86 8.99 -0.13
C GLN A 71 10.95 7.76 0.04
N LEU A 72 10.30 7.33 -1.05
CA LEU A 72 9.40 6.17 -1.10
C LEU A 72 10.20 4.87 -1.19
#